data_AF-A0A5R9NZQ9-F1
#
_entry.id   AF-A0A5R9NZQ9-F1
#
_cell.length_a   1.000
_cell.length_b   1.000
_cell.length_c   1.000
_cell.angle_alpha   90.00
_cell.angle_beta   90.00
_cell.angle_gamma   90.00
#
_symmetry.space_group_name_H-M   'P 1'
#
loop_
_entity.id
_entity.type
_entity.pdbx_description
1 polymer ?
#
loop_
_entity_poly.entity_id
_entity_poly.type
_entity_poly.pdbx_seq_one_letter_code
_entity_poly.pdbx_strand_id
1 'polypeptide(L)'
;MAAADTTKAIVIDTEQDAKNFYLQLFAFLTGETACTAIGTRVADKVAMEIVHASWWEKNTIPVTTEADHKKAVRPWRTPGWFADASGNHFLDTEENFEIAQKAAIKAVRSSQEAFLEPILRRLQEQDFATDPTGWTRDNCEKAVQLANENIAAARSADPRRPSYMSVAIFVKTFPPQEVVDEMVDRISDFIERRGRIGQMTNTKIKELTITGIRKIDKADGTDSPLYAANMAMTA
;
A
#
# COMPACT_ATOMS: atom_id res chain seq x y z
N MET A 1 11.33 6.77 -30.34
CA MET A 1 12.22 7.02 -29.19
C MET A 1 11.34 7.19 -27.96
N ALA A 2 11.35 6.23 -27.03
CA ALA A 2 10.67 6.40 -25.76
C ALA A 2 11.42 7.48 -24.97
N ALA A 3 10.76 8.59 -24.66
CA ALA A 3 11.34 9.60 -23.77
C ALA A 3 11.65 8.90 -22.44
N ALA A 4 12.89 9.00 -21.98
CA ALA A 4 13.23 8.58 -20.63
C ALA A 4 12.29 9.34 -19.69
N ASP A 5 11.43 8.60 -18.99
CA ASP A 5 10.44 9.15 -18.08
C ASP A 5 11.21 9.69 -16.87
N THR A 6 11.68 10.94 -16.94
CA THR A 6 12.31 11.63 -15.82
C THR A 6 11.21 12.01 -14.84
N THR A 7 10.67 10.99 -14.17
CA THR A 7 9.60 11.15 -13.19
C THR A 7 10.17 11.74 -11.92
N LYS A 8 9.84 13.01 -11.64
CA LYS A 8 10.10 13.62 -10.33
C LYS A 8 8.91 13.38 -9.42
N ALA A 9 9.17 13.05 -8.17
CA ALA A 9 8.13 12.87 -7.17
C ALA A 9 8.50 13.46 -5.81
N ILE A 10 7.51 14.01 -5.14
CA ILE A 10 7.54 14.27 -3.70
C ILE A 10 6.94 13.03 -3.04
N VAL A 11 7.69 12.41 -2.13
CA VAL A 11 7.25 11.20 -1.42
C VAL A 11 7.02 11.54 0.05
N ILE A 12 5.84 11.23 0.54
CA ILE A 12 5.44 11.41 1.94
C ILE A 12 5.38 10.02 2.57
N ASP A 13 6.31 9.71 3.46
CA ASP A 13 6.37 8.44 4.17
C ASP A 13 5.49 8.48 5.42
N THR A 14 4.82 7.37 5.72
CA THR A 14 3.83 7.26 6.79
C THR A 14 3.96 5.94 7.53
N GLU A 15 3.29 5.79 8.68
CA GLU A 15 3.19 4.49 9.38
C GLU A 15 2.00 3.64 8.92
N GLN A 16 1.08 4.20 8.13
CA GLN A 16 -0.14 3.54 7.71
C GLN A 16 -0.09 3.17 6.21
N ASP A 17 -0.89 2.19 5.78
CA ASP A 17 -0.98 1.84 4.36
C ASP A 17 -1.56 3.02 3.55
N ALA A 18 -0.71 3.60 2.69
CA ALA A 18 -1.02 4.77 1.87
C ALA A 18 -2.20 4.54 0.93
N LYS A 19 -2.49 3.28 0.55
CA LYS A 19 -3.64 2.92 -0.30
C LYS A 19 -4.97 3.43 0.25
N ASN A 20 -5.05 3.58 1.56
CA ASN A 20 -6.28 3.98 2.24
C ASN A 20 -6.53 5.49 2.23
N PHE A 21 -5.55 6.34 1.92
CA PHE A 21 -5.70 7.80 2.07
C PHE A 21 -5.01 8.68 1.02
N TYR A 22 -4.15 8.12 0.16
CA TYR A 22 -3.33 8.92 -0.78
C TYR A 22 -4.12 9.92 -1.64
N LEU A 23 -5.32 9.57 -2.10
CA LEU A 23 -6.16 10.47 -2.92
C LEU A 23 -6.70 11.66 -2.12
N GLN A 24 -7.06 11.43 -0.87
CA GLN A 24 -7.58 12.48 0.03
C GLN A 24 -6.46 13.41 0.47
N LEU A 25 -5.30 12.84 0.80
CA LEU A 25 -4.11 13.62 1.12
C LEU A 25 -3.73 14.50 -0.07
N PHE A 26 -3.63 13.93 -1.28
CA PHE A 26 -3.36 14.71 -2.48
C PHE A 26 -4.35 15.87 -2.68
N ALA A 27 -5.66 15.58 -2.60
CA ALA A 27 -6.68 16.61 -2.75
C ALA A 27 -6.60 17.70 -1.67
N PHE A 28 -6.26 17.34 -0.44
CA PHE A 28 -6.11 18.28 0.66
C PHE A 28 -4.86 19.17 0.50
N LEU A 29 -3.76 18.61 0.02
CA LEU A 29 -2.49 19.35 -0.14
C LEU A 29 -2.50 20.26 -1.36
N THR A 30 -3.11 19.80 -2.46
CA THR A 30 -2.99 20.45 -3.78
C THR A 30 -4.24 21.21 -4.21
N GLY A 31 -5.41 20.89 -3.64
CA GLY A 31 -6.69 21.41 -4.12
C GLY A 31 -7.13 20.78 -5.44
N GLU A 32 -6.40 19.79 -5.94
CA GLU A 32 -6.71 19.10 -7.18
C GLU A 32 -7.37 17.74 -6.95
N THR A 33 -8.00 17.24 -8.00
CA THR A 33 -8.40 15.83 -8.05
C THR A 33 -7.43 15.09 -8.95
N ALA A 34 -6.97 13.92 -8.52
CA ALA A 34 -6.00 13.10 -9.26
C ALA A 34 -6.61 12.41 -10.51
N CYS A 35 -7.42 13.15 -11.28
CA CYS A 35 -8.29 12.64 -12.34
C CYS A 35 -9.29 11.59 -11.84
N THR A 36 -9.77 11.71 -10.59
CA THR A 36 -10.78 10.82 -10.01
C THR A 36 -11.83 11.61 -9.22
N ALA A 37 -13.04 11.06 -9.07
CA ALA A 37 -14.07 11.65 -8.21
C ALA A 37 -13.76 11.54 -6.69
N ILE A 38 -12.77 10.71 -6.31
CA ILE A 38 -12.34 10.59 -4.92
C ILE A 38 -11.50 11.82 -4.59
N GLY A 39 -11.90 12.53 -3.54
CA GLY A 39 -11.24 13.75 -3.10
C GLY A 39 -11.87 15.05 -3.60
N THR A 40 -12.83 15.02 -4.54
CA THR A 40 -13.49 16.25 -5.05
C THR A 40 -14.05 17.12 -3.94
N ARG A 41 -14.82 16.55 -3.01
CA ARG A 41 -15.37 17.32 -1.88
C ARG A 41 -14.29 17.89 -0.94
N VAL A 42 -13.12 17.26 -0.89
CA VAL A 42 -11.98 17.76 -0.09
C VAL A 42 -11.34 18.91 -0.86
N ALA A 43 -11.00 18.70 -2.13
CA ALA A 43 -10.45 19.69 -3.04
C ALA A 43 -11.31 20.97 -3.07
N ASP A 44 -12.63 20.85 -3.28
CA ASP A 44 -13.54 22.00 -3.33
C ASP A 44 -13.54 22.83 -2.04
N LYS A 45 -13.42 22.15 -0.88
CA LYS A 45 -13.40 22.82 0.42
C LYS A 45 -12.10 23.56 0.66
N VAL A 46 -10.99 22.98 0.24
CA VAL A 46 -9.66 23.53 0.53
C VAL A 46 -9.09 24.40 -0.57
N ALA A 47 -9.66 24.40 -1.77
CA ALA A 47 -9.11 25.14 -2.92
C ALA A 47 -8.92 26.63 -2.63
N MET A 48 -9.80 27.22 -1.82
CA MET A 48 -9.70 28.63 -1.40
C MET A 48 -8.73 28.86 -0.24
N GLU A 49 -8.29 27.79 0.45
CA GLU A 49 -7.34 27.84 1.56
C GLU A 49 -5.88 27.69 1.10
N ILE A 50 -5.64 27.27 -0.16
CA ILE A 50 -4.29 26.99 -0.67
C ILE A 50 -3.74 28.23 -1.35
N VAL A 51 -2.71 28.81 -0.76
CA VAL A 51 -2.05 30.03 -1.27
C VAL A 51 -1.36 29.73 -2.59
N HIS A 52 -0.66 28.59 -2.69
CA HIS A 52 0.10 28.22 -3.89
C HIS A 52 -0.62 27.19 -4.78
N ALA A 53 -1.96 27.22 -4.85
CA ALA A 53 -2.76 26.28 -5.65
C ALA A 53 -2.34 26.26 -7.14
N SER A 54 -2.07 27.45 -7.70
CA SER A 54 -1.62 27.61 -9.09
C SER A 54 -0.27 26.95 -9.38
N TRP A 55 0.58 26.77 -8.36
CA TRP A 55 1.84 26.05 -8.51
C TRP A 55 1.57 24.56 -8.73
N TRP A 56 0.69 23.97 -7.91
CA TRP A 56 0.30 22.56 -8.06
C TRP A 56 -0.30 22.31 -9.44
N GLU A 57 -1.27 23.12 -9.86
CA GLU A 57 -1.99 22.91 -11.13
C GLU A 57 -1.05 22.89 -12.34
N LYS A 58 -0.03 23.76 -12.30
CA LYS A 58 0.96 23.85 -13.38
C LYS A 58 1.96 22.70 -13.35
N ASN A 59 2.27 22.15 -12.18
CA ASN A 59 3.40 21.26 -11.97
C ASN A 59 3.06 19.81 -11.70
N THR A 60 1.85 19.46 -11.25
CA THR A 60 1.44 18.07 -11.11
C THR A 60 1.38 17.40 -12.48
N ILE A 61 1.85 16.15 -12.57
CA ILE A 61 1.79 15.37 -13.82
C ILE A 61 1.15 14.01 -13.60
N PRO A 62 0.21 13.61 -14.46
CA PRO A 62 -0.28 12.25 -14.44
C PRO A 62 0.80 11.31 -14.94
N VAL A 63 1.10 10.27 -14.17
CA VAL A 63 1.93 9.14 -14.64
C VAL A 63 1.03 7.95 -14.96
N THR A 64 1.38 7.22 -16.00
CA THR A 64 0.69 5.98 -16.37
C THR A 64 1.03 4.90 -15.34
N THR A 65 0.01 4.24 -14.81
CA THR A 65 0.17 3.05 -13.97
C THR A 65 0.03 1.78 -14.81
N GLU A 66 0.44 0.63 -14.28
CA GLU A 66 0.28 -0.68 -14.95
C GLU A 66 -1.17 -0.99 -15.36
N ALA A 67 -2.15 -0.31 -14.76
CA ALA A 67 -3.57 -0.44 -15.07
C ALA A 67 -4.11 0.62 -16.06
N ASP A 68 -3.23 1.28 -16.84
CA ASP A 68 -3.55 2.34 -17.82
C ASP A 68 -4.27 3.58 -17.25
N HIS A 69 -4.46 3.66 -15.93
CA HIS A 69 -5.00 4.84 -15.28
C HIS A 69 -3.88 5.86 -15.05
N LYS A 70 -4.11 7.06 -15.55
CA LYS A 70 -3.25 8.23 -15.38
C LYS A 70 -3.62 8.97 -14.10
N LYS A 71 -2.71 9.02 -13.13
CA LYS A 71 -2.89 9.72 -11.85
C LYS A 71 -1.65 10.53 -11.48
N ALA A 72 -1.84 11.71 -10.90
CA ALA A 72 -0.75 12.55 -10.39
C ALA A 72 -0.25 12.13 -9.00
N VAL A 73 -0.89 11.13 -8.38
CA VAL A 73 -0.53 10.59 -7.07
C VAL A 73 -0.73 9.08 -7.03
N ARG A 74 0.13 8.36 -6.30
CA ARG A 74 -0.06 6.92 -6.02
C ARG A 74 0.56 6.48 -4.70
N PRO A 75 0.10 5.36 -4.12
CA PRO A 75 0.87 4.64 -3.12
C PRO A 75 2.22 4.24 -3.71
N TRP A 76 3.29 4.50 -2.97
CA TRP A 76 4.67 4.31 -3.40
C TRP A 76 5.36 3.30 -2.50
N ARG A 77 6.32 2.56 -3.06
CA ARG A 77 7.08 1.56 -2.31
C ARG A 77 7.86 2.25 -1.18
N THR A 78 7.79 1.69 0.02
CA THR A 78 8.52 2.20 1.19
C THR A 78 9.81 1.39 1.35
N PRO A 79 10.99 1.97 1.06
CA PRO A 79 12.25 1.23 1.09
C PRO A 79 12.59 0.79 2.51
N GLY A 80 13.17 -0.39 2.65
CA GLY A 80 13.45 -0.99 3.96
C GLY A 80 12.22 -1.54 4.68
N TRP A 81 11.07 -1.61 4.00
CA TRP A 81 9.85 -2.22 4.52
C TRP A 81 9.30 -3.25 3.53
N PHE A 82 8.69 -4.31 4.07
CA PHE A 82 7.91 -5.26 3.30
C PHE A 82 6.52 -5.43 3.93
N ALA A 83 5.58 -5.97 3.14
CA ALA A 83 4.28 -6.38 3.61
C ALA A 83 4.13 -7.90 3.53
N ASP A 84 3.38 -8.49 4.47
CA ASP A 84 2.97 -9.89 4.38
C ASP A 84 1.74 -10.08 3.48
N ALA A 85 1.24 -11.32 3.41
CA ALA A 85 0.06 -11.63 2.61
C ALA A 85 -1.25 -11.03 3.16
N SER A 86 -1.28 -10.65 4.43
CA SER A 86 -2.42 -10.08 5.15
C SER A 86 -2.45 -8.55 5.09
N GLY A 87 -1.38 -7.92 4.57
CA GLY A 87 -1.23 -6.47 4.52
C GLY A 87 -0.61 -5.87 5.79
N ASN A 88 -0.02 -6.68 6.67
CA ASN A 88 0.79 -6.16 7.77
C ASN A 88 2.15 -5.72 7.24
N HIS A 89 2.67 -4.60 7.74
CA HIS A 89 3.93 -4.02 7.31
C HIS A 89 5.04 -4.23 8.34
N PHE A 90 6.24 -4.54 7.88
CA PHE A 90 7.40 -4.84 8.71
C PHE A 90 8.65 -4.14 8.17
N LEU A 91 9.56 -3.75 9.08
CA LEU A 91 10.93 -3.41 8.69
C LEU A 91 11.60 -4.65 8.08
N ASP A 92 12.39 -4.46 7.02
CA ASP A 92 13.11 -5.52 6.32
C ASP A 92 14.35 -5.95 7.13
N THR A 93 14.09 -6.71 8.18
CA THR A 93 15.07 -7.33 9.07
C THR A 93 14.86 -8.84 9.12
N GLU A 94 15.92 -9.59 9.44
CA GLU A 94 15.84 -11.06 9.56
C GLU A 94 14.80 -11.50 10.62
N GLU A 95 14.73 -10.80 11.75
CA GLU A 95 13.75 -11.08 12.81
C GLU A 95 12.31 -10.95 12.31
N ASN A 96 12.00 -9.87 11.58
CA ASN A 96 10.67 -9.66 11.03
C ASN A 96 10.37 -10.63 9.88
N PHE A 97 11.38 -10.98 9.10
CA PHE A 97 11.25 -12.02 8.07
C PHE A 97 10.82 -13.34 8.70
N GLU A 98 11.45 -13.78 9.79
CA GLU A 98 11.05 -14.99 10.51
C GLU A 98 9.63 -14.92 11.05
N ILE A 99 9.22 -13.78 11.61
CA ILE A 99 7.85 -13.56 12.11
C ILE A 99 6.85 -13.71 10.97
N ALA A 100 7.08 -13.03 9.85
CA ALA A 100 6.21 -13.08 8.68
C ALA A 100 6.18 -14.48 8.05
N GLN A 101 7.32 -15.18 7.99
CA GLN A 101 7.40 -16.53 7.47
C GLN A 101 6.64 -17.53 8.35
N LYS A 102 6.81 -17.47 9.68
CA LYS A 102 6.04 -18.28 10.64
C LYS A 102 4.54 -18.04 10.50
N ALA A 103 4.13 -16.78 10.35
CA ALA A 103 2.72 -16.41 10.13
C ALA A 103 2.18 -16.95 8.80
N ALA A 104 2.95 -16.84 7.71
CA ALA A 104 2.58 -17.35 6.39
C ALA A 104 2.39 -18.88 6.39
N ILE A 105 3.33 -19.62 6.97
CA ILE A 105 3.24 -21.08 7.12
C ILE A 105 2.01 -21.46 7.95
N LYS A 106 1.77 -20.77 9.07
CA LYS A 106 0.61 -21.00 9.93
C LYS A 106 -0.70 -20.75 9.17
N ALA A 107 -0.78 -19.66 8.39
CA ALA A 107 -1.96 -19.32 7.60
C ALA A 107 -2.26 -20.38 6.53
N VAL A 108 -1.25 -20.81 5.77
CA VAL A 108 -1.40 -21.90 4.79
C VAL A 108 -1.86 -23.17 5.49
N ARG A 109 -1.19 -23.56 6.59
CA ARG A 109 -1.55 -24.76 7.36
C ARG A 109 -2.99 -24.72 7.85
N SER A 110 -3.42 -23.64 8.49
CA SER A 110 -4.80 -23.52 8.97
C SER A 110 -5.83 -23.57 7.82
N SER A 111 -5.51 -22.96 6.67
CA SER A 111 -6.37 -23.06 5.48
C SER A 111 -6.44 -24.48 4.92
N GLN A 112 -5.32 -25.22 4.92
CA GLN A 112 -5.29 -26.61 4.47
C GLN A 112 -6.00 -27.54 5.46
N GLU A 113 -5.80 -27.37 6.77
CA GLU A 113 -6.44 -28.19 7.82
C GLU A 113 -7.97 -28.11 7.74
N ALA A 114 -8.53 -26.91 7.59
CA ALA A 114 -9.97 -26.72 7.42
C ALA A 114 -10.52 -27.40 6.15
N PHE A 115 -9.73 -27.45 5.08
CA PHE A 115 -10.06 -28.16 3.84
C PHE A 115 -9.93 -29.68 3.98
N LEU A 116 -8.93 -30.15 4.72
CA LEU A 116 -8.61 -31.57 4.89
C LEU A 116 -9.50 -32.30 5.89
N GLU A 117 -10.06 -31.62 6.91
CA GLU A 117 -10.87 -32.24 7.95
C GLU A 117 -11.99 -33.16 7.41
N PRO A 118 -12.88 -32.72 6.49
CA PRO A 118 -13.91 -33.61 5.92
C PRO A 118 -13.33 -34.74 5.05
N ILE A 119 -12.16 -34.53 4.43
CA ILE A 119 -11.50 -35.50 3.55
C ILE A 119 -10.87 -36.62 4.38
N LEU A 120 -10.18 -36.28 5.47
CA LEU A 120 -9.57 -37.23 6.39
C LEU A 120 -10.64 -38.09 7.09
N ARG A 121 -11.77 -37.49 7.48
CA ARG A 121 -12.90 -38.24 8.03
C ARG A 121 -13.42 -39.30 7.05
N ARG A 122 -13.60 -38.94 5.77
CA ARG A 122 -14.02 -39.91 4.74
C ARG A 122 -13.00 -41.03 4.51
N LEU A 123 -11.71 -40.70 4.49
CA LEU A 123 -10.65 -41.72 4.39
C LEU A 123 -10.70 -42.70 5.56
N GLN A 124 -10.98 -42.22 6.77
CA GLN A 124 -11.10 -43.04 7.97
C GLN A 124 -12.38 -43.90 7.98
N GLU A 125 -13.52 -43.32 7.61
CA GLU A 125 -14.83 -43.97 7.61
C GLU A 125 -15.03 -44.90 6.38
N GLN A 126 -14.15 -44.82 5.39
CA GLN A 126 -14.25 -45.48 4.08
C GLN A 126 -15.57 -45.17 3.34
N ASP A 127 -16.18 -44.02 3.63
CA ASP A 127 -17.44 -43.57 3.03
C ASP A 127 -17.18 -42.81 1.72
N PHE A 128 -17.07 -43.58 0.64
CA PHE A 128 -16.91 -43.07 -0.73
C PHE A 128 -18.11 -43.40 -1.63
N ALA A 129 -19.07 -44.18 -1.14
CA ALA A 129 -20.16 -44.74 -1.94
C ALA A 129 -21.38 -43.81 -2.06
N THR A 130 -21.45 -42.76 -1.23
CA THR A 130 -22.65 -41.94 -1.03
C THR A 130 -22.65 -40.61 -1.78
N ASP A 131 -21.59 -40.26 -2.49
CA ASP A 131 -21.41 -38.89 -3.00
C ASP A 131 -21.19 -38.81 -4.53
N PRO A 132 -22.11 -38.20 -5.30
CA PRO A 132 -21.95 -37.98 -6.74
C PRO A 132 -20.89 -36.93 -7.09
N THR A 133 -20.25 -36.27 -6.13
CA THR A 133 -19.34 -35.13 -6.35
C THR A 133 -17.88 -35.49 -6.67
N GLY A 134 -17.55 -36.77 -6.85
CA GLY A 134 -16.23 -37.19 -7.33
C GLY A 134 -15.15 -37.34 -6.25
N TRP A 135 -15.51 -37.38 -4.96
CA TRP A 135 -14.58 -37.68 -3.85
C TRP A 135 -14.31 -39.18 -3.70
N THR A 136 -13.67 -39.77 -4.71
CA THR A 136 -13.13 -41.14 -4.63
C THR A 136 -11.96 -41.19 -3.65
N ARG A 137 -11.59 -42.40 -3.21
CA ARG A 137 -10.40 -42.63 -2.38
C ARG A 137 -9.15 -41.96 -2.98
N ASP A 138 -8.89 -42.19 -4.26
CA ASP A 138 -7.75 -41.61 -4.98
C ASP A 138 -7.76 -40.08 -4.97
N ASN A 139 -8.93 -39.46 -5.10
CA ASN A 139 -9.04 -38.00 -5.09
C ASN A 139 -8.85 -37.44 -3.68
N CYS A 140 -9.32 -38.13 -2.65
CA CYS A 140 -9.03 -37.79 -1.25
C CYS A 140 -7.53 -37.89 -0.95
N GLU A 141 -6.86 -38.96 -1.37
CA GLU A 141 -5.42 -39.15 -1.18
C GLU A 141 -4.60 -38.07 -1.93
N LYS A 142 -4.98 -37.74 -3.18
CA LYS A 142 -4.38 -36.63 -3.94
C LYS A 142 -4.56 -35.29 -3.26
N ALA A 143 -5.73 -35.02 -2.68
CA ALA A 143 -5.98 -33.78 -1.95
C ALA A 143 -5.11 -33.66 -0.70
N VAL A 144 -4.92 -34.76 0.04
CA VAL A 144 -4.00 -34.81 1.19
C VAL A 144 -2.55 -34.56 0.74
N GLN A 145 -2.12 -35.19 -0.35
CA GLN A 145 -0.79 -34.97 -0.91
C GLN A 145 -0.58 -33.51 -1.30
N LEU A 146 -1.50 -32.92 -2.07
CA LEU A 146 -1.43 -31.52 -2.51
C LEU A 146 -1.38 -30.55 -1.33
N ALA A 147 -2.15 -30.81 -0.27
CA ALA A 147 -2.13 -29.98 0.93
C ALA A 147 -0.76 -30.03 1.63
N ASN A 148 -0.14 -31.22 1.73
CA ASN A 148 1.20 -31.36 2.29
C ASN A 148 2.26 -30.67 1.42
N GLU A 149 2.15 -30.75 0.09
CA GLU A 149 3.02 -30.05 -0.85
C GLU A 149 2.88 -28.52 -0.70
N ASN A 150 1.66 -28.00 -0.55
CA ASN A 150 1.41 -26.58 -0.30
C ASN A 150 2.02 -26.10 1.02
N ILE A 151 1.91 -26.90 2.09
CA ILE A 151 2.54 -26.59 3.38
C ILE A 151 4.07 -26.61 3.26
N ALA A 152 4.64 -27.56 2.52
CA ALA A 152 6.08 -27.63 2.29
C ALA A 152 6.58 -26.43 1.45
N ALA A 153 5.86 -26.07 0.39
CA ALA A 153 6.19 -24.91 -0.44
C ALA A 153 6.13 -23.59 0.36
N ALA A 154 5.18 -23.45 1.29
CA ALA A 154 5.10 -22.28 2.16
C ALA A 154 6.34 -22.10 3.06
N ARG A 155 7.10 -23.17 3.35
CA ARG A 155 8.33 -23.09 4.15
C ARG A 155 9.51 -22.52 3.37
N SER A 156 9.52 -22.68 2.05
CA SER A 156 10.59 -22.20 1.17
C SER A 156 10.23 -20.90 0.43
N ALA A 157 8.96 -20.51 0.44
CA ALA A 157 8.51 -19.27 -0.18
C ALA A 157 9.01 -18.03 0.59
N ASP A 158 9.37 -16.99 -0.17
CA ASP A 158 9.61 -15.65 0.38
C ASP A 158 8.27 -14.97 0.69
N PRO A 159 7.95 -14.66 1.96
CA PRO A 159 6.69 -14.02 2.33
C PRO A 159 6.65 -12.52 1.96
N ARG A 160 7.76 -11.90 1.56
CA ARG A 160 7.86 -10.46 1.38
C ARG A 160 7.12 -9.98 0.13
N ARG A 161 6.27 -8.98 0.32
CA ARG A 161 5.64 -8.19 -0.75
C ARG A 161 6.06 -6.72 -0.61
N PRO A 162 5.98 -5.91 -1.68
CA PRO A 162 6.26 -4.48 -1.57
C PRO A 162 5.33 -3.80 -0.55
N SER A 163 5.92 -3.08 0.40
CA SER A 163 5.19 -2.21 1.32
C SER A 163 4.83 -0.89 0.65
N TYR A 164 3.62 -0.38 0.88
CA TYR A 164 3.13 0.87 0.30
C TYR A 164 2.70 1.86 1.39
N MET A 165 3.62 2.19 2.30
CA MET A 165 3.39 3.14 3.39
C MET A 165 3.79 4.57 3.01
N SER A 166 3.98 4.84 1.72
CA SER A 166 4.38 6.16 1.22
C SER A 166 3.41 6.65 0.16
N VAL A 167 3.21 7.97 0.06
CA VAL A 167 2.42 8.64 -0.99
C VAL A 167 3.37 9.40 -1.90
N ALA A 168 3.38 9.08 -3.20
CA ALA A 168 4.15 9.83 -4.20
C ALA A 168 3.25 10.78 -5.00
N ILE A 169 3.58 12.07 -5.00
CA ILE A 169 2.98 13.11 -5.84
C ILE A 169 3.95 13.45 -6.96
N PHE A 170 3.54 13.28 -8.21
CA PHE A 170 4.39 13.46 -9.37
C PHE A 170 4.36 14.89 -9.88
N VAL A 171 5.55 15.45 -10.12
CA VAL A 171 5.72 16.86 -10.50
C VAL A 171 6.69 17.05 -11.66
N LYS A 172 6.52 18.13 -12.44
CA LYS A 172 7.47 18.55 -13.50
C LYS A 172 8.76 19.10 -12.91
N THR A 173 8.62 19.89 -11.85
CA THR A 173 9.71 20.54 -11.13
C THR A 173 9.45 20.43 -9.64
N PHE A 174 10.50 20.36 -8.83
CA PHE A 174 10.33 20.39 -7.38
C PHE A 174 9.74 21.74 -6.94
N PRO A 175 8.90 21.74 -5.89
CA PRO A 175 8.35 22.96 -5.33
C PRO A 175 9.45 23.86 -4.77
N PRO A 176 9.30 25.18 -4.91
CA PRO A 176 10.11 26.13 -4.16
C PRO A 176 9.78 26.02 -2.66
N GLN A 177 10.61 26.63 -1.81
CA GLN A 177 10.56 26.41 -0.36
C GLN A 177 9.21 26.83 0.24
N GLU A 178 8.65 27.95 -0.20
CA GLU A 178 7.35 28.46 0.24
C GLU A 178 6.18 27.48 -0.02
N VAL A 179 6.25 26.70 -1.09
CA VAL A 179 5.26 25.66 -1.41
C VAL A 179 5.48 24.41 -0.55
N VAL A 180 6.75 24.09 -0.22
CA VAL A 180 7.08 23.00 0.69
C VAL A 180 6.60 23.32 2.11
N ASP A 181 6.83 24.55 2.57
CA ASP A 181 6.42 24.99 3.90
C ASP A 181 4.90 24.93 4.04
N GLU A 182 4.15 25.49 3.06
CA GLU A 182 2.70 25.35 3.02
C GLU A 182 2.27 23.88 2.99
N MET A 183 2.93 23.03 2.19
CA MET A 183 2.61 21.60 2.15
C MET A 183 2.79 20.93 3.51
N VAL A 184 3.86 21.24 4.25
CA VAL A 184 4.13 20.70 5.59
C VAL A 184 3.06 21.16 6.57
N ASP A 185 2.72 22.44 6.59
CA ASP A 185 1.66 22.98 7.43
C ASP A 185 0.32 22.30 7.12
N ARG A 186 0.02 22.11 5.83
CA ARG A 186 -1.19 21.42 5.38
C ARG A 186 -1.19 19.92 5.72
N ILE A 187 -0.04 19.27 5.78
CA ILE A 187 0.05 17.87 6.25
C ILE A 187 -0.35 17.81 7.73
N SER A 188 0.15 18.71 8.56
CA SER A 188 -0.23 18.82 9.98
C SER A 188 -1.73 19.07 10.13
N ASP A 189 -2.25 20.05 9.39
CA ASP A 189 -3.69 20.34 9.34
C ASP A 189 -4.51 19.14 8.87
N PHE A 190 -4.03 18.37 7.90
CA PHE A 190 -4.73 17.18 7.43
C PHE A 190 -4.86 16.15 8.55
N ILE A 191 -3.80 15.93 9.33
CA ILE A 191 -3.80 15.00 10.47
C ILE A 191 -4.79 15.46 11.53
N GLU A 192 -4.74 16.74 11.92
CA GLU A 192 -5.61 17.32 12.95
C GLU A 192 -7.09 17.36 12.51
N ARG A 193 -7.36 17.82 11.29
CA ARG A 193 -8.72 17.97 10.75
C ARG A 193 -9.32 16.64 10.33
N ARG A 194 -8.54 15.54 10.23
CA ARG A 194 -9.05 14.22 9.81
C ARG A 194 -10.17 13.70 10.71
N GLY A 195 -10.15 14.02 12.00
CA GLY A 195 -11.25 13.70 12.92
C GLY A 195 -12.59 14.37 12.54
N ARG A 196 -12.55 15.50 11.83
CA ARG A 196 -13.72 16.26 11.34
C ARG A 196 -14.04 15.97 9.87
N ILE A 197 -13.02 15.72 9.04
CA ILE A 197 -13.16 15.31 7.63
C ILE A 197 -13.56 13.83 7.53
N GLY A 198 -13.33 13.02 8.57
CA GLY A 198 -13.70 11.62 8.66
C GLY A 198 -15.20 11.34 8.55
N GLN A 199 -16.07 12.34 8.76
CA GLN A 199 -17.50 12.23 8.41
C GLN A 199 -17.76 12.19 6.89
N MET A 200 -16.74 12.49 6.06
CA MET A 200 -16.84 12.51 4.60
C MET A 200 -16.20 11.29 3.93
N THR A 201 -15.50 10.43 4.67
CA THR A 201 -14.71 9.33 4.10
C THR A 201 -14.77 8.08 4.98
N ASN A 202 -15.21 6.95 4.41
CA ASN A 202 -15.36 5.65 5.09
C ASN A 202 -14.00 4.94 5.35
N THR A 203 -12.99 5.69 5.79
CA THR A 203 -11.63 5.17 6.03
C THR A 203 -11.44 4.95 7.52
N LYS A 204 -11.30 3.69 7.96
CA LYS A 204 -11.10 3.26 9.36
C LYS A 204 -9.76 3.68 9.99
N ILE A 205 -9.03 4.62 9.39
CA ILE A 205 -7.73 5.05 9.92
C ILE A 205 -8.00 6.04 11.05
N LYS A 206 -7.70 5.61 12.29
CA LYS A 206 -7.90 6.45 13.49
C LYS A 206 -6.80 7.50 13.65
N GLU A 207 -5.58 7.19 13.23
CA GLU A 207 -4.40 8.05 13.38
C GLU A 207 -3.52 7.94 12.12
N LEU A 208 -2.97 9.07 11.65
CA LEU A 208 -2.02 9.13 10.55
C LEU A 208 -0.72 9.73 11.07
N THR A 209 0.36 8.97 10.95
CA THR A 209 1.70 9.41 11.34
C THR A 209 2.53 9.63 10.09
N ILE A 210 3.15 10.79 9.97
CA ILE A 210 4.08 11.12 8.88
C ILE A 210 5.49 10.88 9.43
N THR A 211 6.27 10.06 8.74
CA THR A 211 7.63 9.68 9.17
C THR A 211 8.72 10.37 8.37
N GLY A 212 8.37 10.96 7.22
CA GLY A 212 9.32 11.72 6.41
C GLY A 212 8.73 12.28 5.12
N ILE A 213 9.47 13.21 4.51
CA ILE A 213 9.19 13.75 3.17
C ILE A 213 10.48 13.72 2.37
N ARG A 214 10.43 13.14 1.16
CA ARG A 214 11.59 12.92 0.28
C ARG A 214 11.35 13.44 -1.12
N LYS A 215 12.44 13.67 -1.87
CA LYS A 215 12.42 14.02 -3.29
C LYS A 215 13.03 12.87 -4.10
N ILE A 216 12.37 12.48 -5.19
CA ILE A 216 12.89 11.50 -6.15
C ILE A 216 13.04 12.20 -7.51
N ASP A 217 14.24 12.15 -8.11
CA ASP A 217 14.56 12.86 -9.37
C ASP A 217 14.72 11.94 -10.60
N LYS A 218 14.86 10.62 -10.41
CA LYS A 218 14.84 9.63 -11.50
C LYS A 218 14.25 8.32 -10.99
N ALA A 219 13.24 7.82 -11.69
CA ALA A 219 12.68 6.49 -11.46
C ALA A 219 13.30 5.51 -12.47
N ASP A 220 14.50 5.00 -12.19
CA ASP A 220 14.93 3.73 -12.76
C ASP A 220 14.39 2.53 -11.96
N GLY A 221 13.47 2.78 -11.03
CA GLY A 221 12.93 1.75 -10.14
C GLY A 221 13.94 1.29 -9.08
N THR A 222 15.13 1.90 -9.02
CA THR A 222 16.08 1.73 -7.92
C THR A 222 16.07 2.98 -7.05
N ASP A 223 15.73 2.79 -5.79
CA ASP A 223 15.75 3.81 -4.75
C ASP A 223 17.08 4.58 -4.74
N SER A 224 17.05 5.84 -5.17
CA SER A 224 18.12 6.79 -4.83
C SER A 224 17.64 7.62 -3.64
N PRO A 225 18.18 7.41 -2.43
CA PRO A 225 17.79 8.15 -1.24
C PRO A 225 18.40 9.56 -1.31
N LEU A 226 17.70 10.49 -1.96
CA LEU A 226 18.05 11.90 -1.92
C LEU A 226 17.41 12.54 -0.68
N TYR A 227 18.28 12.80 0.30
CA TYR A 227 18.08 13.62 1.50
C TYR A 227 16.86 13.25 2.35
N ALA A 228 17.08 12.35 3.31
CA ALA A 228 16.33 12.37 4.57
C ALA A 228 16.73 13.63 5.35
N ALA A 229 16.10 14.77 5.03
CA ALA A 229 16.01 15.85 6.00
C ALA A 229 15.00 15.37 7.06
N ASN A 230 15.52 14.96 8.22
CA ASN A 230 14.73 14.66 9.40
C ASN A 230 13.93 15.91 9.79
N MET A 231 12.72 16.05 9.27
CA MET A 231 11.65 16.80 9.95
C MET A 231 10.96 15.82 10.90
N ALA A 232 11.65 15.51 12.00
CA ALA A 232 11.00 14.90 13.14
C ALA A 232 10.02 15.94 13.70
N MET A 233 8.76 15.84 13.32
CA MET A 233 7.69 16.52 14.04
C MET A 233 7.44 15.75 15.34
N THR A 234 8.22 16.07 16.38
CA THR A 234 7.82 15.81 17.75
C THR A 234 6.65 16.72 18.09
N ALA A 235 5.47 16.14 18.28
CA ALA A 235 4.38 16.75 19.02
C ALA A 235 4.73 16.87 20.51
#